data_AF-A0A1F6XKU9-F1
#
_entry.id   AF-A0A1F6XKU9-F1
#
_cell.length_a   1.000
_cell.length_b   1.000
_cell.length_c   1.000
_cell.angle_alpha   90.00
_cell.angle_beta   90.00
_cell.angle_gamma   90.00
#
_symmetry.space_group_name_H-M   'P 1'
#
loop_
_entity.id
_entity.type
_entity.pdbx_description
1 polymer ?
#
loop_
_entity_poly.entity_id
_entity_poly.type
_entity_poly.pdbx_seq_one_letter_code
_entity_poly.pdbx_strand_id
1 'polypeptide(L)'
;MGYRSGYLESLSVNDFFVIPKHFFIFEIIEKRKPLKETARRAGWIGSNILFSKIPKAGQIFYVENGKEVSKKHVLSKWQKTIFLKKIKKADVKGWILDIMNCIDSLNKKEFSLQDIYNFEPDLKIIHPENKHIKDKIRQQLQFLRNKKYLDFIGQGFYKLK
;
A
#
# COMPACT_ATOMS: atom_id res chain seq x y z
N MET A 1 -14.87 8.28 -47.59
CA MET A 1 -15.41 7.51 -46.45
C MET A 1 -14.28 6.66 -45.88
N GLY A 2 -13.65 7.07 -44.78
CA GLY A 2 -12.48 6.37 -44.22
C GLY A 2 -12.89 5.11 -43.48
N TYR A 3 -12.36 3.96 -43.91
CA TYR A 3 -12.49 2.70 -43.19
C TYR A 3 -11.74 2.80 -41.86
N ARG A 4 -12.47 2.70 -40.75
CA ARG A 4 -11.89 2.52 -39.41
C ARG A 4 -11.16 1.19 -39.38
N SER A 5 -9.82 1.25 -39.42
CA SER A 5 -8.94 0.12 -39.10
C SER A 5 -9.27 -0.34 -37.68
N GLY A 6 -9.91 -1.51 -37.57
CA GLY A 6 -10.14 -2.18 -36.30
C GLY A 6 -8.80 -2.67 -35.76
N TYR A 7 -8.21 -1.91 -34.85
CA TYR A 7 -7.08 -2.39 -34.06
C TYR A 7 -7.58 -3.50 -33.14
N LEU A 8 -7.19 -4.74 -33.42
CA LEU A 8 -7.20 -5.81 -32.43
C LEU A 8 -6.21 -5.39 -31.34
N GLU A 9 -6.69 -5.01 -30.16
CA GLU A 9 -5.83 -4.93 -28.98
C GLU A 9 -5.13 -6.28 -28.82
N SER A 10 -3.80 -6.29 -28.92
CA SER A 10 -3.02 -7.51 -28.73
C SER A 10 -3.32 -8.06 -27.34
N LEU A 11 -3.69 -9.35 -27.25
CA LEU A 11 -3.89 -10.04 -25.97
C LEU A 11 -2.53 -10.29 -25.28
N SER A 12 -1.93 -9.23 -24.75
CA SER A 12 -0.66 -9.24 -24.04
C SER A 12 -0.84 -8.85 -22.58
N VAL A 13 0.03 -9.38 -21.72
CA VAL A 13 0.03 -9.05 -20.29
C VAL A 13 0.72 -7.71 -20.10
N ASN A 14 -0.02 -6.67 -19.72
CA ASN A 14 0.56 -5.38 -19.37
C ASN A 14 1.13 -5.39 -17.95
N ASP A 15 0.32 -5.80 -16.97
CA ASP A 15 0.73 -5.85 -15.56
C ASP A 15 0.32 -7.17 -14.93
N PHE A 16 1.27 -7.79 -14.25
CA PHE A 16 1.03 -8.98 -13.46
C PHE A 16 1.80 -8.88 -12.15
N PHE A 17 1.08 -8.84 -11.03
CA PHE A 17 1.67 -8.63 -9.72
C PHE A 17 0.92 -9.40 -8.64
N VAL A 18 1.54 -9.45 -7.46
CA VAL A 18 0.98 -10.09 -6.28
C VAL A 18 0.95 -9.10 -5.13
N ILE A 19 -0.10 -9.22 -4.31
CA ILE A 19 -0.20 -8.55 -3.01
C ILE A 19 -0.08 -9.61 -1.92
N PRO A 20 0.99 -9.59 -1.11
CA PRO A 20 1.13 -10.56 -0.03
C PRO A 20 -0.02 -10.47 0.98
N LYS A 21 -0.54 -11.62 1.44
CA LYS A 21 -1.68 -11.69 2.37
C LYS A 21 -1.57 -10.83 3.63
N HIS A 22 -0.35 -10.51 4.07
CA HIS A 22 -0.15 -9.71 5.29
C HIS A 22 -0.48 -8.22 5.10
N PHE A 23 -0.73 -7.77 3.87
CA PHE A 23 -1.30 -6.46 3.55
C PHE A 23 -2.84 -6.45 3.57
N PHE A 24 -3.48 -7.61 3.59
CA PHE A 24 -4.94 -7.71 3.68
C PHE A 24 -5.39 -7.54 5.13
N ILE A 25 -5.84 -6.34 5.45
CA ILE A 25 -6.46 -5.95 6.73
C ILE A 25 -7.92 -5.53 6.50
N PHE A 26 -8.72 -5.38 7.55
CA PHE A 26 -10.16 -5.10 7.39
C PHE A 26 -10.40 -3.74 6.72
N GLU A 27 -9.52 -2.78 6.97
CA GLU A 27 -9.59 -1.38 6.55
C GLU A 27 -9.46 -1.19 5.03
N ILE A 28 -8.92 -2.20 4.33
CA ILE A 28 -8.81 -2.21 2.86
C ILE A 28 -10.05 -2.83 2.19
N ILE A 29 -10.98 -3.39 2.96
CA ILE A 29 -12.21 -4.00 2.42
C ILE A 29 -13.36 -3.01 2.53
N GLU A 30 -13.87 -2.56 1.39
CA GLU A 30 -15.02 -1.65 1.33
C GLU A 30 -16.29 -2.45 1.00
N LYS A 31 -17.28 -2.42 1.90
CA LYS A 31 -18.58 -3.06 1.66
C LYS A 31 -19.34 -2.31 0.57
N ARG A 32 -19.79 -3.03 -0.46
CA ARG A 32 -20.63 -2.46 -1.52
C ARG A 32 -22.08 -2.36 -1.09
N LYS A 33 -22.83 -1.47 -1.74
CA LYS A 33 -24.29 -1.46 -1.63
C LYS A 33 -24.87 -2.81 -2.15
N PRO A 34 -25.94 -3.32 -1.53
CA PRO A 34 -26.63 -4.50 -2.04
C PRO A 34 -27.06 -4.32 -3.50
N LEU A 35 -27.07 -5.41 -4.28
CA LEU A 35 -27.64 -5.38 -5.62
C LEU A 35 -29.15 -5.08 -5.56
N LYS A 36 -29.63 -4.31 -6.54
CA LYS A 36 -31.05 -3.96 -6.70
C LYS A 36 -31.93 -5.21 -6.78
N GLU A 37 -33.19 -5.08 -6.41
CA GLU A 37 -34.19 -6.16 -6.46
C GLU A 37 -34.39 -6.73 -7.87
N THR A 38 -34.16 -5.91 -8.90
CA THR A 38 -34.25 -6.33 -10.31
C THR A 38 -33.06 -7.16 -10.78
N ALA A 39 -31.99 -7.29 -9.99
CA ALA A 39 -30.82 -8.07 -10.37
C ALA A 39 -31.03 -9.57 -10.14
N ARG A 40 -30.40 -10.41 -10.97
CA ARG A 40 -30.42 -11.88 -10.81
C ARG A 40 -30.01 -12.36 -9.42
N ARG A 41 -29.13 -11.62 -8.74
CA ARG A 41 -28.69 -11.88 -7.35
C ARG A 41 -29.14 -10.74 -6.43
N ALA A 42 -30.42 -10.43 -6.47
CA ALA A 42 -31.04 -9.39 -5.64
C ALA A 42 -30.58 -9.49 -4.18
N GLY A 43 -30.27 -8.35 -3.57
CA GLY A 43 -29.80 -8.29 -2.18
C GLY A 43 -28.36 -8.78 -1.94
N TRP A 44 -27.66 -9.35 -2.93
CA TRP A 44 -26.26 -9.76 -2.74
C TRP A 44 -25.37 -8.56 -2.42
N ILE A 45 -24.53 -8.72 -1.40
CA ILE A 45 -23.59 -7.71 -0.94
C ILE A 45 -22.18 -8.19 -1.26
N GLY A 46 -21.52 -7.47 -2.16
CA GLY A 46 -20.10 -7.66 -2.44
C GLY A 46 -19.20 -6.73 -1.62
N SER A 47 -17.92 -6.80 -1.91
CA SER A 47 -16.92 -5.84 -1.44
C SER A 47 -15.99 -5.41 -2.57
N ASN A 48 -15.34 -4.26 -2.38
CA ASN A 48 -14.17 -3.84 -3.13
C ASN A 48 -12.93 -4.01 -2.25
N ILE A 49 -11.77 -4.14 -2.90
CA ILE A 49 -10.47 -4.00 -2.24
C ILE A 49 -9.95 -2.60 -2.59
N LEU A 50 -9.65 -1.79 -1.58
CA LEU A 50 -9.14 -0.43 -1.75
C LEU A 50 -7.62 -0.48 -1.95
N PHE A 51 -7.19 -0.59 -3.21
CA PHE A 51 -5.77 -0.62 -3.57
C PHE A 51 -5.02 0.64 -3.13
N SER A 52 -5.70 1.79 -3.06
CA SER A 52 -5.13 3.05 -2.56
C SER A 52 -4.67 2.99 -1.10
N LYS A 53 -5.17 2.02 -0.32
CA LYS A 53 -4.75 1.79 1.08
C LYS A 53 -3.64 0.75 1.21
N ILE A 54 -3.18 0.16 0.11
CA ILE A 54 -2.11 -0.84 0.11
C ILE A 54 -0.81 -0.15 -0.30
N PRO A 55 0.21 -0.12 0.58
CA PRO A 55 1.50 0.47 0.24
C PRO A 55 2.08 -0.11 -1.05
N LYS A 56 2.78 0.72 -1.83
CA LYS A 56 3.47 0.33 -3.07
C LYS A 56 4.43 -0.84 -2.83
N ALA A 57 5.05 -0.90 -1.65
CA ALA A 57 5.90 -2.03 -1.26
C ALA A 57 5.16 -3.38 -1.18
N GLY A 58 3.83 -3.36 -1.02
CA GLY A 58 2.97 -4.54 -1.07
C GLY A 58 2.56 -4.95 -2.49
N GLN A 59 2.76 -4.10 -3.50
CA GLN A 59 2.44 -4.39 -4.89
C GLN A 59 3.71 -4.91 -5.60
N ILE A 60 3.85 -6.23 -5.66
CA ILE A 60 5.07 -6.88 -6.16
C ILE A 60 4.85 -7.36 -7.59
N PHE A 61 5.34 -6.59 -8.55
CA PHE A 61 5.21 -6.86 -9.98
C PHE A 61 6.17 -7.95 -10.46
N TYR A 62 5.63 -8.87 -11.26
CA TYR A 62 6.35 -9.82 -12.10
C TYR A 62 6.43 -9.31 -13.55
N VAL A 63 5.39 -8.62 -14.03
CA VAL A 63 5.36 -7.87 -15.28
C VAL A 63 4.82 -6.49 -14.96
N GLU A 64 5.50 -5.44 -15.41
CA GLU A 64 5.10 -4.04 -15.21
C GLU A 64 5.23 -3.29 -16.53
N ASN A 65 4.14 -2.67 -17.01
CA ASN A 65 4.07 -1.99 -18.31
C ASN A 65 4.61 -2.84 -19.48
N GLY A 66 4.18 -4.10 -19.53
CA GLY A 66 4.54 -5.09 -20.57
C GLY A 66 5.96 -5.64 -20.47
N LYS A 67 6.73 -5.26 -19.44
CA LYS A 67 8.12 -5.69 -19.25
C LYS A 67 8.25 -6.63 -18.07
N GLU A 68 8.97 -7.74 -18.27
CA GLU A 68 9.27 -8.67 -17.18
C GLU A 68 10.19 -8.02 -16.15
N VAL A 69 9.83 -8.17 -14.88
CA VAL A 69 10.61 -7.71 -13.74
C VAL A 69 11.56 -8.84 -13.31
N SER A 70 12.86 -8.53 -13.22
CA SER A 70 13.85 -9.54 -12.86
C SER A 70 13.52 -10.26 -11.53
N LYS A 71 13.68 -11.59 -11.50
CA LYS A 71 13.47 -12.42 -10.30
C LYS A 71 14.20 -11.88 -9.06
N LYS A 72 15.43 -11.37 -9.23
CA LYS A 72 16.20 -10.74 -8.13
C LYS A 72 15.47 -9.52 -7.55
N HIS A 73 14.91 -8.67 -8.40
CA HIS A 73 14.14 -7.51 -7.96
C HIS A 73 12.85 -7.92 -7.24
N VAL A 74 12.11 -8.88 -7.80
CA VAL A 74 10.90 -9.46 -7.21
C VAL A 74 11.19 -9.99 -5.79
N LEU A 75 12.20 -10.84 -5.65
CA LEU A 75 12.59 -11.41 -4.36
C LEU A 75 13.05 -10.32 -3.36
N SER A 76 13.73 -9.28 -3.83
CA SER A 76 14.14 -8.16 -2.97
C SER A 76 12.93 -7.40 -2.41
N LYS A 77 11.90 -7.12 -3.23
CA LYS A 77 10.64 -6.49 -2.78
C LYS A 77 9.91 -7.37 -1.77
N TRP A 78 9.85 -8.69 -2.01
CA TRP A 78 9.26 -9.66 -1.07
C TRP A 78 9.96 -9.69 0.29
N GLN A 79 11.30 -9.68 0.30
CA GLN A 79 12.07 -9.72 1.54
C GLN A 79 11.90 -8.45 2.37
N LYS A 80 11.76 -7.29 1.74
CA LYS A 80 11.57 -5.99 2.42
C LYS A 80 10.33 -5.95 3.31
N THR A 81 9.28 -6.71 3.00
CA THR A 81 7.98 -6.63 3.69
C THR A 81 7.67 -7.87 4.53
N ILE A 82 8.53 -8.90 4.51
CA ILE A 82 8.26 -10.17 5.19
C ILE A 82 8.07 -10.04 6.71
N PHE A 83 8.65 -9.00 7.32
CA PHE A 83 8.49 -8.72 8.74
C PHE A 83 7.02 -8.50 9.15
N LEU A 84 6.18 -7.99 8.24
CA LEU A 84 4.74 -7.77 8.47
C LEU A 84 3.99 -9.07 8.75
N LYS A 85 4.50 -10.23 8.30
CA LYS A 85 3.92 -11.54 8.62
C LYS A 85 3.95 -11.85 10.13
N LYS A 86 4.91 -11.29 10.86
CA LYS A 86 5.08 -11.53 12.30
C LYS A 86 4.15 -10.66 13.16
N ILE A 87 3.50 -9.66 12.57
CA ILE A 87 2.65 -8.69 13.27
C ILE A 87 1.22 -9.23 13.28
N LYS A 88 0.78 -9.68 14.45
CA LYS A 88 -0.53 -10.31 14.64
C LYS A 88 -1.64 -9.32 15.00
N LYS A 89 -1.32 -8.28 15.77
CA LYS A 89 -2.30 -7.27 16.19
C LYS A 89 -2.69 -6.40 15.00
N ALA A 90 -4.00 -6.34 14.71
CA ALA A 90 -4.55 -5.60 13.56
C ALA A 90 -4.19 -4.12 13.64
N ASP A 91 -4.48 -3.46 14.77
CA ASP A 91 -4.22 -2.03 14.95
C ASP A 91 -2.74 -1.65 14.77
N VAL A 92 -1.84 -2.49 15.30
CA VAL A 92 -0.38 -2.28 15.15
C VAL A 92 0.02 -2.39 13.68
N LYS A 93 -0.56 -3.35 12.95
CA LYS A 93 -0.31 -3.50 11.53
C LYS A 93 -0.91 -2.34 10.73
N GLY A 94 -2.12 -1.90 11.05
CA GLY A 94 -2.77 -0.75 10.43
C GLY A 94 -1.88 0.48 10.48
N TRP A 95 -1.42 0.86 11.68
CA TRP A 95 -0.46 1.96 11.87
C TRP A 95 0.80 1.85 10.99
N ILE A 96 1.37 0.66 10.86
CA ILE A 96 2.57 0.47 10.03
C ILE A 96 2.24 0.68 8.56
N LEU A 97 1.13 0.13 8.08
CA LEU A 97 0.71 0.28 6.68
C LEU A 97 0.34 1.72 6.36
N ASP A 98 -0.34 2.43 7.26
CA ASP A 98 -0.67 3.84 7.06
C ASP A 98 0.58 4.72 6.97
N ILE A 99 1.58 4.49 7.83
CA ILE A 99 2.86 5.20 7.75
C ILE A 99 3.61 4.85 6.47
N MET A 100 3.58 3.59 6.02
CA MET A 100 4.14 3.22 4.72
C MET A 100 3.44 3.95 3.57
N ASN A 101 2.11 4.10 3.60
CA ASN A 101 1.34 4.86 2.62
C ASN A 101 1.69 6.36 2.64
N CYS A 102 1.87 6.97 3.82
CA CYS A 102 2.35 8.35 3.92
C CYS A 102 3.71 8.52 3.22
N ILE A 103 4.65 7.60 3.47
CA ILE A 103 5.98 7.61 2.82
C ILE A 103 5.84 7.45 1.31
N ASP A 104 5.00 6.53 0.84
CA ASP A 104 4.78 6.28 -0.59
C ASP A 104 4.12 7.49 -1.30
N SER A 105 3.34 8.27 -0.57
CA SER A 105 2.64 9.47 -1.05
C SER A 105 3.59 10.66 -1.22
N LEU A 106 4.71 10.70 -0.48
CA LEU A 106 5.75 11.70 -0.71
C LEU A 106 6.43 11.56 -2.07
N ASN A 107 6.40 10.35 -2.66
CA ASN A 107 7.05 10.01 -3.93
C ASN A 107 8.55 10.38 -3.96
N LYS A 108 9.22 10.28 -2.80
CA LYS A 108 10.63 10.61 -2.61
C LYS A 108 11.37 9.43 -2.00
N LYS A 109 12.62 9.22 -2.40
CA LYS A 109 13.50 8.20 -1.79
C LYS A 109 14.02 8.64 -0.42
N GLU A 110 14.17 9.95 -0.21
CA GLU A 110 14.65 10.58 1.01
C GLU A 110 13.61 11.59 1.50
N PHE A 111 13.36 11.60 2.79
CA PHE A 111 12.35 12.46 3.40
C PHE A 111 12.73 12.82 4.84
N SER A 112 12.19 13.92 5.32
CA SER A 112 12.33 14.38 6.70
C SER A 112 11.18 13.88 7.57
N LEU A 113 11.41 13.87 8.88
CA LEU A 113 10.35 13.65 9.86
C LEU A 113 9.21 14.67 9.70
N GLN A 114 9.55 15.91 9.34
CA GLN A 114 8.59 16.97 9.11
C GLN A 114 7.66 16.68 7.92
N ASP A 115 8.18 16.08 6.85
CA ASP A 115 7.36 15.66 5.70
C ASP A 115 6.26 14.68 6.14
N ILE A 116 6.56 13.76 7.07
CA ILE A 116 5.58 12.80 7.57
C ILE A 116 4.60 13.45 8.57
N TYR A 117 5.04 14.44 9.34
CA TYR A 117 4.15 15.20 10.22
C TYR A 117 3.05 15.96 9.48
N ASN A 118 3.24 16.29 8.20
CA ASN A 118 2.20 16.91 7.39
C ASN A 118 0.97 15.99 7.21
N PHE A 119 1.11 14.68 7.41
CA PHE A 119 -0.01 13.71 7.38
C PHE A 119 -0.69 13.51 8.74
N GLU A 120 -0.30 14.25 9.79
CA GLU A 120 -0.93 14.15 11.11
C GLU A 120 -2.46 14.33 11.07
N PRO A 121 -3.04 15.31 10.35
CA PRO A 121 -4.49 15.47 10.26
C PRO A 121 -5.18 14.22 9.71
N ASP A 122 -4.64 13.63 8.64
CA ASP A 122 -5.19 12.43 8.01
C ASP A 122 -5.08 11.21 8.94
N LEU A 123 -3.91 11.03 9.56
CA LEU A 123 -3.67 9.94 10.50
C LEU A 123 -4.56 10.05 11.75
N LYS A 124 -4.92 11.26 12.17
CA LYS A 124 -5.86 11.50 13.27
C LYS A 124 -7.30 11.09 12.91
N ILE A 125 -7.70 11.26 11.65
CA ILE A 125 -9.01 10.78 11.16
C ILE A 125 -9.04 9.25 11.13
N ILE A 126 -7.94 8.62 10.69
CA ILE A 126 -7.84 7.15 10.59
C ILE A 126 -7.76 6.52 12.00
N HIS A 127 -7.04 7.16 12.94
CA HIS A 127 -6.81 6.66 14.29
C HIS A 127 -7.33 7.64 15.36
N PRO A 128 -8.66 7.83 15.47
CA PRO A 128 -9.26 8.89 16.29
C PRO A 128 -8.96 8.77 17.79
N GLU A 129 -8.75 7.56 18.29
CA GLU A 129 -8.47 7.28 19.71
C GLU A 129 -7.05 7.70 20.14
N ASN A 130 -6.13 7.96 19.20
CA ASN A 130 -4.75 8.28 19.53
C ASN A 130 -4.54 9.81 19.65
N LYS A 131 -4.29 10.27 20.87
CA LYS A 131 -4.03 11.69 21.17
C LYS A 131 -2.60 12.16 20.86
N HIS A 132 -1.68 11.23 20.55
CA HIS A 132 -0.25 11.48 20.39
C HIS A 132 0.26 11.00 19.02
N ILE A 133 -0.31 11.56 17.93
CA ILE A 133 -0.03 11.13 16.55
C ILE A 133 1.45 11.28 16.18
N LYS A 134 2.07 12.45 16.45
CA LYS A 134 3.51 12.67 16.15
C LYS A 134 4.42 11.66 16.84
N ASP A 135 4.12 11.32 18.09
CA ASP A 135 4.90 10.35 18.86
C ASP A 135 4.75 8.95 18.26
N LYS A 136 3.53 8.61 17.83
CA LYS A 136 3.24 7.36 17.13
C LYS A 136 3.96 7.28 15.79
N ILE A 137 4.00 8.37 15.02
CA ILE A 137 4.78 8.49 13.78
C ILE A 137 6.26 8.18 14.05
N ARG A 138 6.87 8.84 15.05
CA ARG A 138 8.28 8.57 15.42
C ARG A 138 8.50 7.11 15.79
N GLN A 139 7.60 6.53 16.59
CA GLN A 139 7.66 5.11 16.96
C GLN A 139 7.62 4.20 15.72
N GLN A 140 6.72 4.45 14.76
CA GLN A 140 6.60 3.63 13.55
C GLN A 140 7.83 3.78 12.63
N LEU A 141 8.37 4.99 12.46
CA LEU A 141 9.58 5.21 11.67
C LEU A 141 10.78 4.48 12.28
N GLN A 142 10.94 4.52 13.61
CA GLN A 142 11.97 3.74 14.31
C GLN A 142 11.78 2.23 14.13
N PHE A 143 10.53 1.76 14.18
CA PHE A 143 10.22 0.35 13.92
C PHE A 143 10.61 -0.05 12.49
N LEU A 144 10.18 0.72 11.48
CA LEU A 144 10.50 0.47 10.07
C LEU A 144 12.02 0.51 9.81
N ARG A 145 12.74 1.43 10.47
CA ARG A 145 14.21 1.47 10.47
C ARG A 145 14.80 0.17 11.03
N ASN A 146 14.35 -0.25 12.21
CA ASN A 146 14.83 -1.49 12.85
C ASN A 146 14.52 -2.74 12.01
N LYS A 147 13.51 -2.69 11.14
CA LYS A 147 13.20 -3.74 10.16
C LYS A 147 13.96 -3.61 8.84
N LYS A 148 14.92 -2.68 8.73
CA LYS A 148 15.70 -2.39 7.52
C LYS A 148 14.83 -1.99 6.32
N TYR A 149 13.63 -1.45 6.57
CA TYR A 149 12.80 -0.84 5.54
C TYR A 149 13.26 0.60 5.25
N LEU A 150 13.70 1.29 6.30
CA LEU A 150 14.28 2.64 6.23
C LEU A 150 15.72 2.64 6.77
N ASP A 151 16.53 3.55 6.27
CA ASP A 151 17.79 3.96 6.88
C ASP A 151 17.62 5.36 7.49
N PHE A 152 18.14 5.58 8.70
CA PHE A 152 18.15 6.90 9.36
C PHE A 152 19.47 7.60 9.05
N ILE A 153 19.40 8.74 8.35
CA ILE A 153 20.56 9.46 7.84
C ILE A 153 21.10 10.46 8.87
N GLY A 154 20.28 10.83 9.87
CA GLY A 154 20.62 11.81 10.91
C GLY A 154 19.69 13.02 10.87
N GLN A 155 19.65 13.79 11.96
CA GLN A 155 18.88 15.05 12.07
C GLN A 155 17.39 14.95 11.68
N GLY A 156 16.77 13.78 11.87
CA GLY A 156 15.36 13.57 11.48
C GLY A 156 15.14 13.19 10.02
N PHE A 157 16.19 12.90 9.25
CA PHE A 157 16.09 12.44 7.86
C PHE A 157 16.14 10.92 7.73
N TYR A 158 15.35 10.40 6.80
CA TYR A 158 15.18 8.98 6.52
C TYR A 158 15.30 8.71 5.01
N LYS A 159 15.72 7.50 4.67
CA LYS A 159 15.83 7.00 3.29
C LYS A 159 15.17 5.65 3.14
N LEU A 160 14.43 5.45 2.05
CA LEU A 160 13.95 4.14 1.64
C LEU A 160 15.11 3.26 1.19
N LYS A 161 15.20 2.07 1.78
CA LYS A 161 16.16 1.03 1.39
C LYS A 161 15.67 0.24 0.18
#